data_AF-A0A1F4QP48-F1
#
_entry.id   AF-A0A1F4QP48-F1
#
_cell.length_a   1.000
_cell.length_b   1.000
_cell.length_c   1.000
_cell.angle_alpha   90.00
_cell.angle_beta   90.00
_cell.angle_gamma   90.00
#
_symmetry.space_group_name_H-M   'P 1'
#
loop_
_entity.id
_entity.type
_entity.pdbx_description
1 polymer ?
#
loop_
_entity_poly.entity_id
_entity_poly.type
_entity_poly.pdbx_seq_one_letter_code
_entity_poly.pdbx_strand_id
1 'polypeptide(L)'
;MEVHHVAVAGTGMMGPGIAAIFALAGRRATVVSRTPEGAARGVGTARSLIEQLAANDLADPDQAQQAAARLEASTDPEGAARAAQLFVESIPEDLAVKQAFFTRLDKAAPDTILCSNTSGISITAIAAKASHPERILTTHFWNPPYLMPLVEVIMGERTSRQIADGVVELLRTCGKVPVLVRKDRPGQLGNRIQHAMIRECVNIVQEGIATAEDVDLAVMTGVGLRFPAYGVFEHADLVGLDLVKAVQDYVLPDLGTVQGAGRLHNEKVARGELGAKTGRGFLDWTPQQAQEVRARRDAFLIQFLRWEKARRAT
;
A
#
# COMPACT_ATOMS: atom_id res chain seq x y z
N MET A 1 -11.48 19.22 7.13
CA MET A 1 -10.21 19.59 6.48
C MET A 1 -10.43 19.55 4.99
N GLU A 2 -10.13 20.64 4.29
CA GLU A 2 -10.36 20.76 2.86
C GLU A 2 -9.02 20.63 2.13
N VAL A 3 -8.90 19.64 1.23
CA VAL A 3 -7.67 19.38 0.47
C VAL A 3 -8.02 19.43 -1.01
N HIS A 4 -7.53 20.48 -1.67
CA HIS A 4 -7.74 20.75 -3.09
C HIS A 4 -6.51 20.41 -3.94
N HIS A 5 -5.33 20.40 -3.33
CA HIS A 5 -4.06 20.13 -3.98
C HIS A 5 -3.22 19.16 -3.15
N VAL A 6 -2.74 18.10 -3.80
CA VAL A 6 -1.83 17.11 -3.25
C VAL A 6 -0.53 17.12 -4.05
N ALA A 7 0.61 17.04 -3.36
CA ALA A 7 1.90 16.77 -3.96
C ALA A 7 2.32 15.33 -3.68
N VAL A 8 2.92 14.65 -4.65
CA VAL A 8 3.37 13.25 -4.52
C VAL A 8 4.81 13.14 -4.99
N ALA A 9 5.73 12.81 -4.08
CA ALA A 9 7.14 12.61 -4.43
C ALA A 9 7.44 11.15 -4.77
N GLY A 10 8.10 10.94 -5.90
CA GLY A 10 8.49 9.61 -6.37
C GLY A 10 7.66 9.18 -7.59
N THR A 11 8.37 8.74 -8.63
CA THR A 11 7.77 8.38 -9.93
C THR A 11 7.94 6.89 -10.24
N GLY A 12 8.14 6.08 -9.19
CA GLY A 12 8.24 4.62 -9.27
C GLY A 12 6.86 3.96 -9.34
N MET A 13 6.75 2.76 -8.77
CA MET A 13 5.54 1.94 -8.83
C MET A 13 4.30 2.58 -8.16
N MET A 14 4.50 3.37 -7.11
CA MET A 14 3.41 3.85 -6.25
C MET A 14 2.94 5.27 -6.61
N GLY A 15 3.87 6.22 -6.73
CA GLY A 15 3.56 7.65 -6.82
C GLY A 15 2.59 8.05 -7.94
N PRO A 16 2.77 7.61 -9.20
CA PRO A 16 1.82 7.91 -10.27
C PRO A 16 0.39 7.44 -9.99
N GLY A 17 0.23 6.25 -9.41
CA GLY A 17 -1.09 5.75 -9.06
C GLY A 17 -1.71 6.50 -7.88
N ILE A 18 -0.91 6.93 -6.89
CA ILE A 18 -1.36 7.81 -5.80
C ILE A 18 -1.85 9.15 -6.36
N ALA A 19 -1.08 9.77 -7.27
CA ALA A 19 -1.48 11.01 -7.93
C ALA A 19 -2.77 10.85 -8.74
N ALA A 20 -2.92 9.74 -9.48
CA ALA A 20 -4.13 9.42 -10.24
C ALA A 20 -5.38 9.34 -9.35
N ILE A 21 -5.29 8.75 -8.16
CA ILE A 21 -6.41 8.65 -7.20
C ILE A 21 -6.90 10.05 -6.78
N PHE A 22 -5.98 10.93 -6.37
CA PHE A 22 -6.35 12.28 -5.96
C PHE A 22 -6.90 13.10 -7.13
N ALA A 23 -6.32 12.96 -8.32
CA ALA A 23 -6.79 13.62 -9.54
C ALA A 23 -8.21 13.20 -9.93
N LEU A 24 -8.50 11.91 -9.88
CA LEU A 24 -9.84 11.35 -10.10
C LEU A 24 -10.84 11.86 -9.08
N ALA A 25 -10.42 11.96 -7.82
CA ALA A 25 -11.24 12.56 -6.78
C ALA A 25 -11.47 14.08 -7.00
N GLY A 26 -10.85 14.72 -8.01
CA GLY A 26 -11.09 16.12 -8.34
C GLY A 26 -10.07 17.09 -7.75
N ARG A 27 -8.96 16.58 -7.19
CA ARG A 27 -7.90 17.40 -6.60
C ARG A 27 -6.80 17.64 -7.62
N ARG A 28 -6.13 18.79 -7.55
CA ARG A 28 -4.86 18.99 -8.26
C ARG A 28 -3.82 18.04 -7.68
N ALA A 29 -3.01 17.44 -8.54
CA ALA A 29 -1.99 16.48 -8.13
C ALA A 29 -0.65 16.77 -8.81
N THR A 30 0.33 17.23 -8.04
CA THR A 30 1.68 17.49 -8.54
C THR A 30 2.58 16.29 -8.29
N VAL A 31 3.09 15.70 -9.36
CA VAL A 31 4.07 14.61 -9.31
C VAL A 31 5.48 15.22 -9.26
N VAL A 32 6.20 14.95 -8.18
CA VAL A 32 7.53 15.47 -7.92
C VAL A 32 8.60 14.41 -8.18
N SER A 33 9.61 14.77 -8.97
CA SER A 33 10.78 13.94 -9.23
C SER A 33 12.08 14.76 -9.10
N ARG A 34 13.22 14.07 -9.14
CA ARG A 34 14.54 14.72 -9.16
C ARG A 34 14.87 15.36 -10.50
N THR A 35 14.26 14.91 -11.59
CA THR A 35 14.50 15.43 -12.94
C THR A 35 13.18 15.75 -13.65
N PRO A 36 13.16 16.72 -14.58
CA PRO A 36 11.96 17.05 -15.35
C PRO A 36 11.40 15.85 -16.12
N GLU A 37 12.26 15.02 -16.71
CA GLU A 37 11.87 13.83 -17.49
C GLU A 37 11.22 12.78 -16.58
N GLY A 38 11.74 12.63 -15.36
CA GLY A 38 11.16 11.74 -14.37
C GLY A 38 9.76 12.20 -13.97
N ALA A 39 9.59 13.49 -13.69
CA ALA A 39 8.30 14.07 -13.31
C ALA A 39 7.27 13.95 -14.46
N ALA A 40 7.68 14.29 -15.69
CA ALA A 40 6.84 14.16 -16.88
C ALA A 40 6.41 12.70 -17.13
N ARG A 41 7.33 11.74 -16.98
CA ARG A 41 7.01 10.32 -17.07
C ARG A 41 6.04 9.85 -15.99
N GLY A 42 6.20 10.35 -14.76
CA GLY A 42 5.28 10.08 -13.67
C GLY A 42 3.86 10.58 -13.97
N VAL A 43 3.73 11.80 -14.49
CA VAL A 43 2.45 12.34 -14.97
C VAL A 43 1.86 11.50 -16.11
N GLY A 44 2.67 11.15 -17.12
CA GLY A 44 2.22 10.30 -18.23
C GLY A 44 1.71 8.94 -17.77
N THR A 45 2.41 8.33 -16.80
CA THR A 45 1.97 7.07 -16.18
C THR A 45 0.64 7.26 -15.44
N ALA A 46 0.50 8.33 -14.65
CA ALA A 46 -0.75 8.62 -13.95
C ALA A 46 -1.93 8.82 -14.91
N ARG A 47 -1.72 9.51 -16.05
CA ARG A 47 -2.74 9.66 -17.10
C ARG A 47 -3.15 8.32 -17.70
N SER A 48 -2.19 7.47 -18.05
CA SER A 48 -2.49 6.13 -18.58
C SER A 48 -3.27 5.27 -17.57
N LEU A 49 -2.96 5.36 -16.28
CA LEU A 49 -3.72 4.67 -15.23
C LEU A 49 -5.17 5.20 -15.12
N ILE A 50 -5.38 6.51 -15.24
CA ILE A 50 -6.71 7.11 -15.27
C ILE A 50 -7.53 6.59 -16.47
N GLU A 51 -6.92 6.54 -17.65
CA GLU A 51 -7.54 5.99 -18.87
C GLU A 51 -7.89 4.51 -18.71
N GLN A 52 -7.00 3.71 -18.11
CA GLN A 52 -7.26 2.30 -17.81
C GLN A 52 -8.43 2.11 -16.85
N LEU A 53 -8.54 2.94 -15.81
CA LEU A 53 -9.67 2.89 -14.88
C LEU A 53 -10.99 3.23 -15.59
N ALA A 54 -11.01 4.24 -16.46
CA ALA A 54 -12.18 4.59 -17.26
C ALA A 54 -12.58 3.46 -18.22
N ALA A 55 -11.61 2.88 -18.94
CA ALA A 55 -11.84 1.77 -19.86
C ALA A 55 -12.37 0.49 -19.17
N ASN A 56 -12.20 0.39 -17.85
CA ASN A 56 -12.70 -0.72 -17.03
C ASN A 56 -13.92 -0.34 -16.18
N ASP A 57 -14.63 0.75 -16.50
CA ASP A 57 -15.83 1.24 -15.78
C ASP A 57 -15.61 1.56 -14.29
N LEU A 58 -14.34 1.75 -13.90
CA LEU A 58 -13.95 2.09 -12.52
C LEU A 58 -13.91 3.61 -12.30
N ALA A 59 -13.86 4.40 -13.38
CA ALA A 59 -14.01 5.85 -13.36
C ALA A 59 -14.98 6.29 -14.45
N ASP A 60 -15.70 7.39 -14.22
CA ASP A 60 -16.50 8.02 -15.26
C ASP A 60 -15.58 8.65 -16.35
N PRO A 61 -15.88 8.50 -17.66
CA PRO A 61 -15.03 9.02 -18.73
C PRO A 61 -14.80 10.54 -18.68
N ASP A 62 -15.83 11.33 -18.36
CA ASP A 62 -15.71 12.80 -18.29
C ASP A 62 -14.88 13.20 -17.06
N GLN A 63 -15.10 12.51 -15.93
CA GLN A 63 -14.28 12.66 -14.73
C GLN A 63 -12.81 12.31 -15.00
N ALA A 64 -12.54 11.25 -15.76
CA ALA A 64 -11.21 10.80 -16.13
C ALA A 64 -10.48 11.85 -17.00
N GLN A 65 -11.16 12.42 -17.99
CA GLN A 65 -10.59 13.50 -18.82
C GLN A 65 -10.23 14.73 -17.97
N GLN A 66 -11.11 15.15 -17.06
CA GLN A 66 -10.84 16.26 -16.16
C GLN A 66 -9.68 15.94 -15.19
N ALA A 67 -9.62 14.71 -14.67
CA ALA A 67 -8.56 14.26 -13.78
C ALA A 67 -7.18 14.32 -14.47
N ALA A 68 -7.09 13.93 -15.74
CA ALA A 68 -5.85 14.00 -16.51
C ALA A 68 -5.31 15.45 -16.64
N ALA A 69 -6.21 16.45 -16.66
CA ALA A 69 -5.87 17.87 -16.71
C ALA A 69 -5.45 18.45 -15.34
N ARG A 70 -5.75 17.76 -14.23
CA ARG A 70 -5.36 18.16 -12.85
C ARG A 70 -3.94 17.71 -12.47
N LEU A 71 -3.27 16.95 -13.33
CA LEU A 71 -1.93 16.42 -13.09
C LEU A 71 -0.84 17.39 -13.55
N GLU A 72 0.10 17.68 -12.66
CA GLU A 72 1.21 18.59 -12.88
C GLU A 72 2.54 17.91 -12.56
N ALA A 73 3.63 18.38 -13.19
CA ALA A 73 4.99 17.90 -12.93
C ALA A 73 5.80 18.97 -12.20
N SER A 74 6.65 18.58 -11.25
CA SER A 74 7.58 19.48 -10.58
C SER A 74 8.91 18.79 -10.26
N THR A 75 9.96 19.59 -10.15
CA THR A 75 11.28 19.20 -9.63
C THR A 75 11.63 19.89 -8.31
N ASP A 76 10.73 20.74 -7.80
CA ASP A 76 10.87 21.46 -6.52
C ASP A 76 9.91 20.86 -5.47
N PRO A 77 10.37 19.92 -4.64
CA PRO A 77 9.53 19.31 -3.62
C PRO A 77 9.09 20.31 -2.53
N GLU A 78 9.95 21.25 -2.14
CA GLU A 78 9.62 22.28 -1.16
C GLU A 78 8.55 23.25 -1.67
N GLY A 79 8.65 23.68 -2.94
CA GLY A 79 7.63 24.48 -3.61
C GLY A 79 6.31 23.75 -3.77
N ALA A 80 6.36 22.48 -4.19
CA ALA A 80 5.17 21.64 -4.28
C ALA A 80 4.51 21.42 -2.90
N ALA A 81 5.29 21.27 -1.83
CA ALA A 81 4.77 21.17 -0.47
C ALA A 81 4.07 22.46 -0.03
N ARG A 82 4.67 23.63 -0.26
CA ARG A 82 4.04 24.93 0.08
C ARG A 82 2.72 25.16 -0.65
N ALA A 83 2.59 24.68 -1.89
CA ALA A 83 1.38 24.86 -2.69
C ALA A 83 0.26 23.86 -2.31
N ALA A 84 0.60 22.72 -1.71
CA ALA A 84 -0.33 21.65 -1.41
C ALA A 84 -0.75 21.63 0.07
N GLN A 85 -1.98 21.16 0.34
CA GLN A 85 -2.42 20.90 1.73
C GLN A 85 -1.96 19.52 2.23
N LEU A 86 -1.65 18.60 1.31
CA LEU A 86 -1.16 17.25 1.60
C LEU A 86 0.04 16.92 0.72
N PHE A 87 1.09 16.36 1.32
CA PHE A 87 2.25 15.84 0.61
C PHE A 87 2.40 14.35 0.89
N VAL A 88 2.48 13.51 -0.15
CA VAL A 88 2.71 12.07 -0.02
C VAL A 88 4.10 11.72 -0.54
N GLU A 89 4.97 11.27 0.35
CA GLU A 89 6.32 10.83 0.05
C GLU A 89 6.33 9.34 -0.33
N SER A 90 6.89 9.01 -1.49
CA SER A 90 7.12 7.63 -1.97
C SER A 90 8.51 7.48 -2.63
N ILE A 91 9.53 8.06 -2.00
CA ILE A 91 10.96 7.95 -2.32
C ILE A 91 11.55 6.63 -1.75
N PRO A 92 12.83 6.30 -2.02
CA PRO A 92 13.45 5.04 -1.58
C PRO A 92 13.28 4.74 -0.09
N GLU A 93 13.18 3.44 0.22
CA GLU A 93 12.90 2.92 1.57
C GLU A 93 14.15 2.91 2.46
N ASP A 94 14.67 4.10 2.75
CA ASP A 94 15.81 4.33 3.64
C ASP A 94 15.46 5.38 4.71
N LEU A 95 15.71 5.04 5.98
CA LEU A 95 15.33 5.91 7.11
C LEU A 95 16.10 7.24 7.11
N ALA A 96 17.39 7.24 6.81
CA ALA A 96 18.20 8.45 6.85
C ALA A 96 17.79 9.42 5.73
N VAL A 97 17.54 8.89 4.53
CA VAL A 97 17.03 9.64 3.38
C VAL A 97 15.66 10.24 3.69
N LYS A 98 14.72 9.45 4.24
CA LYS A 98 13.39 9.94 4.61
C LYS A 98 13.44 10.99 5.73
N GLN A 99 14.23 10.77 6.78
CA GLN A 99 14.39 11.77 7.86
C GLN A 99 14.89 13.12 7.31
N ALA A 100 15.92 13.11 6.46
CA ALA A 100 16.44 14.32 5.85
C ALA A 100 15.38 15.02 4.97
N PHE A 101 14.63 14.24 4.20
CA PHE A 101 13.57 14.75 3.33
C PHE A 101 12.42 15.38 4.13
N PHE A 102 11.89 14.68 5.14
CA PHE A 102 10.81 15.20 5.99
C PHE A 102 11.24 16.41 6.82
N THR A 103 12.47 16.45 7.33
CA THR A 103 12.99 17.63 8.05
C THR A 103 12.99 18.88 7.17
N ARG A 104 13.37 18.71 5.90
CA ARG A 104 13.41 19.79 4.92
C ARG A 104 12.01 20.28 4.54
N LEU A 105 11.08 19.36 4.28
CA LEU A 105 9.68 19.70 4.00
C LEU A 105 8.99 20.34 5.20
N ASP A 106 9.26 19.82 6.40
CA ASP A 106 8.69 20.34 7.65
C ASP A 106 9.03 21.82 7.82
N LYS A 107 10.30 22.20 7.60
CA LYS A 107 10.74 23.60 7.64
C LYS A 107 10.16 24.45 6.50
N ALA A 108 10.07 23.88 5.30
CA ALA A 108 9.70 24.64 4.10
C ALA A 108 8.19 24.92 3.98
N ALA A 109 7.35 24.07 4.58
CA ALA A 109 5.90 24.13 4.49
C ALA A 109 5.26 23.74 5.84
N PRO A 110 5.19 24.65 6.83
CA PRO A 110 4.74 24.34 8.19
C PRO A 110 3.26 23.92 8.28
N ASP A 111 2.42 24.32 7.33
CA ASP A 111 0.97 24.07 7.37
C ASP A 111 0.52 22.82 6.57
N THR A 112 1.43 22.19 5.82
CA THR A 112 1.12 21.06 4.94
C THR A 112 1.11 19.74 5.70
N ILE A 113 0.14 18.86 5.50
CA ILE A 113 0.21 17.52 6.11
C ILE A 113 1.21 16.67 5.34
N LEU A 114 2.15 16.04 6.05
CA LEU A 114 3.20 15.24 5.44
C LEU A 114 2.95 13.76 5.69
N CYS A 115 2.70 13.02 4.63
CA CYS A 115 2.44 11.60 4.65
C CYS A 115 3.62 10.83 4.06
N SER A 116 4.09 9.78 4.71
CA SER A 116 4.95 8.78 4.06
C SER A 116 4.10 7.65 3.48
N ASN A 117 4.51 7.06 2.36
CA ASN A 117 3.97 5.81 1.82
C ASN A 117 4.85 4.59 2.20
N THR A 118 5.71 4.73 3.22
CA THR A 118 6.56 3.62 3.71
C THR A 118 5.74 2.37 4.04
N SER A 119 6.27 1.21 3.67
CA SER A 119 5.64 -0.09 3.92
C SER A 119 5.95 -0.67 5.31
N GLY A 120 6.86 -0.06 6.07
CA GLY A 120 7.20 -0.61 7.38
C GLY A 120 8.16 0.17 8.25
N ILE A 121 8.72 1.28 7.77
CA ILE A 121 9.53 2.17 8.62
C ILE A 121 8.58 2.89 9.59
N SER A 122 8.95 2.94 10.86
CA SER A 122 8.23 3.68 11.89
C SER A 122 8.13 5.16 11.51
N ILE A 123 6.91 5.69 11.49
CA ILE A 123 6.70 7.11 11.21
C ILE A 123 7.17 7.99 12.36
N THR A 124 7.14 7.48 13.59
CA THR A 124 7.81 8.09 14.75
C THR A 124 9.30 8.27 14.48
N ALA A 125 9.97 7.26 13.91
CA ALA A 125 11.37 7.36 13.53
C ALA A 125 11.61 8.34 12.37
N ILE A 126 10.75 8.35 11.35
CA ILE A 126 10.84 9.31 10.22
C ILE A 126 10.66 10.76 10.72
N ALA A 127 9.69 10.99 11.60
CA ALA A 127 9.35 12.31 12.14
C ALA A 127 10.24 12.75 13.32
N ALA A 128 11.25 11.94 13.71
CA ALA A 128 12.05 12.18 14.91
C ALA A 128 12.78 13.53 14.90
N LYS A 129 13.17 14.02 13.70
CA LYS A 129 13.91 15.27 13.50
C LYS A 129 13.03 16.44 13.04
N ALA A 130 11.72 16.23 12.92
CA ALA A 130 10.78 17.29 12.54
C ALA A 130 10.46 18.20 13.74
N SER A 131 10.24 19.47 13.43
CA SER A 131 9.79 20.52 14.36
C SER A 131 8.28 20.40 14.63
N HIS A 132 7.49 20.01 13.62
CA HIS A 132 6.03 19.83 13.71
C HIS A 132 5.62 18.38 13.41
N PRO A 133 5.99 17.41 14.27
CA PRO A 133 5.72 15.99 14.06
C PRO A 133 4.22 15.63 14.10
N GLU A 134 3.37 16.50 14.67
CA GLU A 134 1.94 16.27 14.86
C GLU A 134 1.13 16.20 13.56
N ARG A 135 1.66 16.75 12.47
CA ARG A 135 1.08 16.69 11.12
C ARG A 135 1.77 15.67 10.20
N ILE A 136 2.65 14.83 10.77
CA ILE A 136 3.38 13.79 10.05
C ILE A 136 2.75 12.43 10.39
N LEU A 137 2.40 11.67 9.36
CA LEU A 137 1.79 10.35 9.47
C LEU A 137 2.17 9.46 8.27
N THR A 138 1.78 8.20 8.29
CA THR A 138 1.90 7.34 7.10
C THR A 138 0.54 7.15 6.46
N THR A 139 0.48 7.24 5.13
CA THR A 139 -0.62 6.74 4.30
C THR A 139 -0.06 5.61 3.45
N HIS A 140 -0.13 4.38 3.94
CA HIS A 140 0.41 3.22 3.25
C HIS A 140 -0.63 2.71 2.24
N PHE A 141 -0.39 3.05 0.97
CA PHE A 141 -1.14 2.52 -0.16
C PHE A 141 -0.60 1.15 -0.55
N TRP A 142 -1.50 0.25 -0.95
CA TRP A 142 -1.16 -1.12 -1.34
C TRP A 142 -0.91 -1.22 -2.85
N ASN A 143 0.09 -1.98 -3.27
CA ASN A 143 0.40 -2.14 -4.68
C ASN A 143 -0.56 -3.13 -5.38
N PRO A 144 -1.20 -2.78 -6.52
CA PRO A 144 -1.13 -1.49 -7.21
C PRO A 144 -2.09 -0.46 -6.60
N PRO A 145 -1.61 0.77 -6.30
CA PRO A 145 -2.36 1.74 -5.48
C PRO A 145 -3.70 2.12 -6.10
N TYR A 146 -3.79 2.17 -7.43
CA TYR A 146 -5.02 2.55 -8.14
C TYR A 146 -6.11 1.47 -8.11
N LEU A 147 -5.78 0.19 -7.92
CA LEU A 147 -6.78 -0.90 -7.78
C LEU A 147 -6.99 -1.33 -6.33
N MET A 148 -5.98 -1.26 -5.48
CA MET A 148 -6.15 -1.66 -4.08
C MET A 148 -7.01 -0.62 -3.33
N PRO A 149 -8.12 -1.02 -2.69
CA PRO A 149 -8.99 -0.07 -1.98
C PRO A 149 -8.39 0.41 -0.65
N LEU A 150 -7.68 -0.47 0.05
CA LEU A 150 -7.18 -0.23 1.40
C LEU A 150 -6.07 0.82 1.41
N VAL A 151 -6.15 1.74 2.38
CA VAL A 151 -5.05 2.62 2.76
C VAL A 151 -4.90 2.59 4.27
N GLU A 152 -3.74 2.23 4.80
CA GLU A 152 -3.50 2.32 6.23
C GLU A 152 -3.06 3.75 6.58
N VAL A 153 -3.77 4.38 7.50
CA VAL A 153 -3.44 5.69 8.08
C VAL A 153 -2.77 5.46 9.42
N ILE A 154 -1.44 5.53 9.47
CA ILE A 154 -0.66 5.14 10.65
C ILE A 154 -0.19 6.38 11.40
N MET A 155 -0.55 6.42 12.68
CA MET A 155 -0.11 7.43 13.63
C MET A 155 1.25 7.06 14.21
N GLY A 156 2.15 8.03 14.24
CA GLY A 156 3.32 8.00 15.12
C GLY A 156 2.94 8.48 16.53
N GLU A 157 3.91 8.40 17.43
CA GLU A 157 3.73 8.77 18.84
C GLU A 157 3.22 10.21 19.05
N ARG A 158 3.65 11.13 18.19
CA ARG A 158 3.30 12.55 18.26
C ARG A 158 2.24 12.99 17.25
N THR A 159 1.81 12.11 16.36
CA THR A 159 0.81 12.45 15.33
C THR A 159 -0.50 12.88 15.97
N SER A 160 -1.05 14.01 15.53
CA SER A 160 -2.35 14.50 15.98
C SER A 160 -3.47 13.57 15.51
N ARG A 161 -4.32 13.15 16.46
CA ARG A 161 -5.50 12.35 16.16
C ARG A 161 -6.46 13.06 15.21
N GLN A 162 -6.63 14.37 15.38
CA GLN A 162 -7.50 15.18 14.52
C GLN A 162 -7.00 15.19 13.06
N ILE A 163 -5.68 15.29 12.85
CA ILE A 163 -5.08 15.22 11.52
C ILE A 163 -5.30 13.83 10.92
N ALA A 164 -5.03 12.76 11.68
CA ALA A 164 -5.23 11.39 11.21
C ALA A 164 -6.69 11.12 10.82
N ASP A 165 -7.66 11.54 11.63
CA ASP A 165 -9.09 11.40 11.32
C ASP A 165 -9.48 12.23 10.08
N GLY A 166 -8.90 13.42 9.91
CA GLY A 166 -9.07 14.24 8.71
C GLY A 166 -8.53 13.58 7.44
N VAL A 167 -7.36 12.93 7.51
CA VAL A 167 -6.77 12.18 6.39
C VAL A 167 -7.58 10.93 6.08
N VAL A 168 -8.08 10.23 7.10
CA VAL A 168 -9.03 9.12 6.93
C VAL A 168 -10.26 9.60 6.15
N GLU A 169 -10.87 10.71 6.54
CA GLU A 169 -12.06 11.20 5.83
C GLU A 169 -11.73 11.64 4.40
N LEU A 170 -10.62 12.35 4.19
CA LEU A 170 -10.14 12.69 2.85
C LEU A 170 -10.02 11.45 1.96
N LEU A 171 -9.38 10.38 2.43
CA LEU A 171 -9.19 9.16 1.66
C LEU A 171 -10.52 8.46 1.32
N ARG A 172 -11.53 8.51 2.21
CA ARG A 172 -12.89 8.03 1.89
C ARG A 172 -13.49 8.79 0.73
N THR A 173 -13.39 10.12 0.74
CA THR A 173 -13.88 10.95 -0.38
C THR A 173 -13.12 10.74 -1.69
N CYS A 174 -11.92 10.13 -1.62
CA CYS A 174 -11.15 9.69 -2.79
C CYS A 174 -11.50 8.25 -3.24
N GLY A 175 -12.56 7.64 -2.70
CA GLY A 175 -12.99 6.29 -3.04
C GLY A 175 -12.14 5.16 -2.42
N LYS A 176 -11.27 5.49 -1.46
CA LYS A 176 -10.47 4.49 -0.72
C LYS A 176 -11.19 3.99 0.52
N VAL A 177 -10.67 2.90 1.08
CA VAL A 177 -11.13 2.28 2.32
C VAL A 177 -10.02 2.45 3.37
N PRO A 178 -9.95 3.61 4.04
CA PRO A 178 -8.88 3.89 4.99
C PRO A 178 -9.13 3.20 6.34
N VAL A 179 -8.06 2.67 6.94
CA VAL A 179 -8.06 2.12 8.30
C VAL A 179 -7.09 2.88 9.18
N LEU A 180 -7.51 3.24 10.39
CA LEU A 180 -6.67 3.98 11.34
C LEU A 180 -5.81 3.02 12.16
N VAL A 181 -4.49 3.10 12.00
CA VAL A 181 -3.50 2.35 12.77
C VAL A 181 -2.92 3.24 13.85
N ARG A 182 -3.26 2.96 15.11
CA ARG A 182 -2.97 3.85 16.24
C ARG A 182 -1.52 3.79 16.74
N LYS A 183 -0.73 2.81 16.29
CA LYS A 183 0.66 2.60 16.72
C LYS A 183 1.51 2.14 15.53
N ASP A 184 2.65 2.78 15.31
CA ASP A 184 3.54 2.54 14.18
C ASP A 184 4.56 1.44 14.45
N ARG A 185 4.07 0.23 14.74
CA ARG A 185 4.95 -0.93 14.89
C ARG A 185 5.49 -1.38 13.52
N PRO A 186 6.68 -2.02 13.47
CA PRO A 186 7.20 -2.61 12.23
C PRO A 186 6.16 -3.50 11.55
N GLY A 187 5.99 -3.31 10.24
CA GLY A 187 4.96 -3.97 9.43
C GLY A 187 3.54 -3.40 9.60
N GLN A 188 3.36 -2.35 10.38
CA GLN A 188 2.09 -1.61 10.54
C GLN A 188 0.91 -2.54 10.91
N LEU A 189 -0.17 -2.59 10.14
CA LEU A 189 -1.30 -3.50 10.38
C LEU A 189 -1.29 -4.66 9.36
N GLY A 190 -1.41 -4.35 8.07
CA GLY A 190 -1.57 -5.38 7.04
C GLY A 190 -0.31 -6.20 6.79
N ASN A 191 0.86 -5.56 6.72
CA ASN A 191 2.13 -6.28 6.51
C ASN A 191 2.46 -7.21 7.68
N ARG A 192 2.04 -6.91 8.91
CA ARG A 192 2.18 -7.84 10.06
C ARG A 192 1.42 -9.13 9.84
N ILE A 193 0.16 -9.03 9.39
CA ILE A 193 -0.68 -10.19 9.10
C ILE A 193 -0.08 -10.98 7.93
N GLN A 194 0.30 -10.29 6.85
CA GLN A 194 0.88 -10.91 5.67
C GLN A 194 2.18 -11.65 5.98
N HIS A 195 3.09 -11.04 6.74
CA HIS A 195 4.37 -11.68 7.06
C HIS A 195 4.26 -12.80 8.10
N ALA A 196 3.25 -12.78 8.97
CA ALA A 196 2.95 -13.93 9.82
C ALA A 196 2.50 -15.14 8.99
N MET A 197 1.65 -14.92 7.98
CA MET A 197 1.24 -15.96 7.03
C MET A 197 2.45 -16.47 6.21
N ILE A 198 3.25 -15.56 5.64
CA ILE A 198 4.45 -15.94 4.87
C ILE A 198 5.41 -16.77 5.73
N ARG A 199 5.63 -16.39 6.99
CA ARG A 199 6.52 -17.15 7.90
C ARG A 199 6.06 -18.60 8.01
N GLU A 200 4.76 -18.82 8.21
CA GLU A 200 4.22 -20.17 8.34
C GLU A 200 4.28 -20.94 7.02
N CYS A 201 3.92 -20.31 5.90
CA CYS A 201 4.05 -20.91 4.57
C CYS A 201 5.49 -21.37 4.29
N VAL A 202 6.49 -20.56 4.66
CA VAL A 202 7.91 -20.93 4.53
C VAL A 202 8.24 -22.11 5.44
N ASN A 203 7.70 -22.16 6.66
CA ASN A 203 7.93 -23.28 7.58
C ASN A 203 7.38 -24.60 7.04
N ILE A 204 6.14 -24.60 6.53
CA ILE A 204 5.48 -25.75 5.92
C ILE A 204 6.33 -26.34 4.77
N VAL A 205 6.82 -25.48 3.87
CA VAL A 205 7.68 -25.94 2.75
C VAL A 205 9.04 -26.44 3.25
N GLN A 206 9.61 -25.77 4.25
CA GLN A 206 10.90 -26.14 4.82
C GLN A 206 10.88 -27.51 5.51
N GLU A 207 9.78 -27.85 6.16
CA GLU A 207 9.57 -29.14 6.83
C GLU A 207 9.15 -30.25 5.87
N GLY A 208 8.87 -29.91 4.60
CA GLY A 208 8.44 -30.87 3.59
C GLY A 208 6.98 -31.33 3.76
N ILE A 209 6.17 -30.56 4.51
CA ILE A 209 4.73 -30.83 4.68
C ILE A 209 3.99 -30.67 3.34
N ALA A 210 4.38 -29.67 2.54
CA ALA A 210 3.79 -29.40 1.23
C ALA A 210 4.76 -28.69 0.29
N THR A 211 4.47 -28.73 -1.01
CA THR A 211 5.18 -27.93 -2.03
C THR A 211 4.76 -26.45 -1.95
N ALA A 212 5.56 -25.55 -2.53
CA ALA A 212 5.20 -24.13 -2.57
C ALA A 212 3.90 -23.91 -3.38
N GLU A 213 3.71 -24.68 -4.44
CA GLU A 213 2.52 -24.69 -5.29
C GLU A 213 1.27 -25.12 -4.51
N ASP A 214 1.35 -26.19 -3.73
CA ASP A 214 0.22 -26.66 -2.91
C ASP A 214 -0.12 -25.67 -1.79
N VAL A 215 0.90 -25.04 -1.18
CA VAL A 215 0.69 -23.98 -0.19
C VAL A 215 -0.03 -22.78 -0.81
N ASP A 216 0.39 -22.31 -1.97
CA ASP A 216 -0.28 -21.22 -2.70
C ASP A 216 -1.74 -21.60 -3.03
N LEU A 217 -1.98 -22.82 -3.50
CA LEU A 217 -3.32 -23.31 -3.83
C LEU A 217 -4.22 -23.35 -2.58
N ALA A 218 -3.72 -23.90 -1.46
CA ALA A 218 -4.45 -23.98 -0.20
C ALA A 218 -4.80 -22.59 0.35
N VAL A 219 -3.89 -21.63 0.24
CA VAL A 219 -4.16 -20.24 0.62
C VAL A 219 -5.19 -19.60 -0.31
N MET A 220 -5.01 -19.72 -1.63
CA MET A 220 -5.88 -19.05 -2.60
C MET A 220 -7.31 -19.59 -2.62
N THR A 221 -7.48 -20.91 -2.52
CA THR A 221 -8.77 -21.59 -2.68
C THR A 221 -9.44 -21.98 -1.37
N GLY A 222 -8.67 -22.04 -0.28
CA GLY A 222 -9.16 -22.30 1.07
C GLY A 222 -9.35 -21.01 1.85
N VAL A 223 -8.37 -20.69 2.70
CA VAL A 223 -8.52 -19.62 3.70
C VAL A 223 -8.69 -18.23 3.07
N GLY A 224 -7.98 -17.94 1.98
CA GLY A 224 -7.97 -16.63 1.33
C GLY A 224 -9.21 -16.33 0.49
N LEU A 225 -9.86 -17.35 -0.08
CA LEU A 225 -11.01 -17.18 -0.99
C LEU A 225 -12.18 -16.40 -0.36
N ARG A 226 -12.37 -16.56 0.95
CA ARG A 226 -13.48 -15.95 1.71
C ARG A 226 -13.15 -14.58 2.31
N PHE A 227 -11.89 -14.16 2.35
CA PHE A 227 -11.50 -12.88 2.98
C PHE A 227 -12.11 -11.63 2.33
N PRO A 228 -12.41 -11.60 1.01
CA PRO A 228 -13.17 -10.48 0.45
C PRO A 228 -14.62 -10.40 0.93
N ALA A 229 -15.19 -11.49 1.45
CA ALA A 229 -16.58 -11.56 1.87
C ALA A 229 -16.79 -11.18 3.34
N TYR A 230 -15.90 -11.61 4.23
CA TYR A 230 -15.95 -11.27 5.66
C TYR A 230 -14.55 -11.24 6.30
N GLY A 231 -14.43 -10.50 7.40
CA GLY A 231 -13.17 -10.35 8.16
C GLY A 231 -12.82 -11.56 9.02
N VAL A 232 -11.57 -11.61 9.51
CA VAL A 232 -11.08 -12.72 10.37
C VAL A 232 -11.87 -12.85 11.68
N PHE A 233 -12.33 -11.73 12.25
CA PHE A 233 -13.13 -11.74 13.48
C PHE A 233 -14.59 -12.09 13.21
N GLU A 234 -15.20 -11.56 12.13
CA GLU A 234 -16.54 -11.98 11.70
C GLU A 234 -16.61 -13.49 11.48
N HIS A 235 -15.57 -14.07 10.85
CA HIS A 235 -15.48 -15.51 10.72
C HIS A 235 -15.43 -16.23 12.07
N ALA A 236 -14.58 -15.77 13.00
CA ALA A 236 -14.42 -16.41 14.29
C ALA A 236 -15.73 -16.38 15.10
N ASP A 237 -16.44 -15.25 15.06
CA ASP A 237 -17.74 -15.10 15.70
C ASP A 237 -18.81 -16.01 15.06
N LEU A 238 -18.82 -16.14 13.73
CA LEU A 238 -19.74 -17.03 13.01
C LEU A 238 -19.45 -18.52 13.22
N VAL A 239 -18.19 -18.89 13.43
CA VAL A 239 -17.80 -20.28 13.74
C VAL A 239 -18.12 -20.63 15.20
N GLY A 240 -17.93 -19.68 16.12
CA GLY A 240 -17.99 -19.90 17.56
C GLY A 240 -16.59 -19.80 18.18
N LEU A 241 -16.43 -18.87 19.12
CA LEU A 241 -15.14 -18.56 19.75
C LEU A 241 -14.57 -19.74 20.55
N ASP A 242 -15.42 -20.59 21.11
CA ASP A 242 -15.05 -21.83 21.78
C ASP A 242 -14.42 -22.85 20.83
N LEU A 243 -15.01 -23.04 19.64
CA LEU A 243 -14.45 -23.91 18.60
C LEU A 243 -13.14 -23.35 18.03
N VAL A 244 -13.08 -22.05 17.76
CA VAL A 244 -11.84 -21.39 17.32
C VAL A 244 -10.74 -21.56 18.37
N LYS A 245 -11.05 -21.36 19.65
CA LYS A 245 -10.11 -21.57 20.74
C LYS A 245 -9.65 -23.03 20.82
N ALA A 246 -10.57 -23.99 20.72
CA ALA A 246 -10.22 -25.41 20.76
C ALA A 246 -9.22 -25.79 19.65
N VAL A 247 -9.37 -25.23 18.45
CA VAL A 247 -8.40 -25.40 17.35
C VAL A 247 -7.08 -24.71 17.67
N GLN A 248 -7.11 -23.48 18.15
CA GLN A 248 -5.90 -22.73 18.51
C GLN A 248 -5.08 -23.45 19.59
N ASP A 249 -5.71 -24.08 20.57
CA ASP A 249 -5.04 -24.76 21.68
C ASP A 249 -4.10 -25.89 21.21
N TYR A 250 -4.41 -26.57 20.09
CA TYR A 250 -3.53 -27.61 19.55
C TYR A 250 -2.72 -27.18 18.31
N VAL A 251 -3.18 -26.20 17.52
CA VAL A 251 -2.43 -25.74 16.33
C VAL A 251 -1.33 -24.75 16.71
N LEU A 252 -1.61 -23.75 17.55
CA LEU A 252 -0.65 -22.68 17.84
C LEU A 252 0.67 -23.17 18.45
N PRO A 253 0.69 -24.21 19.34
CA PRO A 253 1.95 -24.75 19.85
C PRO A 253 2.87 -25.35 18.79
N ASP A 254 2.32 -25.80 17.64
CA ASP A 254 3.07 -26.48 16.58
C ASP A 254 3.48 -25.53 15.43
N LEU A 255 2.90 -24.31 15.37
CA LEU A 255 3.26 -23.33 14.33
C LEU A 255 4.73 -22.90 14.41
N GLY A 256 5.30 -22.54 13.27
CA GLY A 256 6.65 -22.01 13.17
C GLY A 256 6.85 -20.73 13.98
N THR A 257 7.78 -20.75 14.94
CA THR A 257 8.09 -19.62 15.84
C THR A 257 9.38 -18.87 15.49
N VAL A 258 9.98 -19.17 14.33
CA VAL A 258 11.25 -18.58 13.88
C VAL A 258 11.19 -17.05 13.87
N GLN A 259 12.24 -16.44 14.41
CA GLN A 259 12.43 -14.99 14.34
C GLN A 259 13.13 -14.65 13.02
N GLY A 260 12.51 -13.81 12.19
CA GLY A 260 13.02 -13.46 10.86
C GLY A 260 12.43 -14.31 9.73
N ALA A 261 13.14 -14.40 8.60
CA ALA A 261 12.62 -14.97 7.36
C ALA A 261 12.61 -16.52 7.30
N GLY A 262 13.24 -17.21 8.25
CA GLY A 262 13.41 -18.66 8.24
C GLY A 262 14.58 -19.15 7.39
N ARG A 263 15.04 -20.39 7.62
CA ARG A 263 16.26 -20.94 6.98
C ARG A 263 16.10 -21.07 5.47
N LEU A 264 15.00 -21.68 5.00
CA LEU A 264 14.75 -21.88 3.57
C LEU A 264 14.73 -20.56 2.80
N HIS A 265 14.07 -19.53 3.33
CA HIS A 265 14.04 -18.21 2.70
C HIS A 265 15.43 -17.59 2.62
N ASN A 266 16.20 -17.62 3.73
CA ASN A 266 17.56 -17.10 3.76
C ASN A 266 18.49 -17.83 2.76
N GLU A 267 18.37 -19.16 2.64
CA GLU A 267 19.14 -19.95 1.68
C GLU A 267 18.81 -19.56 0.23
N LYS A 268 17.53 -19.37 -0.10
CA LYS A 268 17.12 -18.92 -1.44
C LYS A 268 17.73 -17.55 -1.79
N VAL A 269 17.67 -16.60 -0.85
CA VAL A 269 18.27 -15.27 -1.04
C VAL A 269 19.79 -15.37 -1.22
N ALA A 270 20.47 -16.18 -0.41
CA ALA A 270 21.92 -16.38 -0.50
C ALA A 270 22.34 -17.01 -1.85
N ARG A 271 21.49 -17.83 -2.47
CA ARG A 271 21.70 -18.40 -3.81
C ARG A 271 21.29 -17.46 -4.95
N GLY A 272 20.80 -16.26 -4.68
CA GLY A 272 20.31 -15.34 -5.72
C GLY A 272 18.96 -15.74 -6.33
N GLU A 273 18.21 -16.63 -5.68
CA GLU A 273 16.85 -17.02 -6.07
C GLU A 273 15.84 -15.97 -5.56
N LEU A 274 15.88 -14.77 -6.14
CA LEU A 274 15.15 -13.58 -5.68
C LEU A 274 13.73 -13.43 -6.27
N GLY A 275 13.15 -14.52 -6.78
CA GLY A 275 11.84 -14.56 -7.41
C GLY A 275 11.86 -14.28 -8.91
N ALA A 276 10.74 -13.82 -9.44
CA ALA A 276 10.54 -13.62 -10.88
C ALA A 276 11.62 -12.75 -11.56
N LYS A 277 12.23 -11.80 -10.84
CA LYS A 277 13.29 -10.92 -11.38
C LYS A 277 14.61 -11.66 -11.69
N THR A 278 14.83 -12.83 -11.11
CA THR A 278 15.98 -13.71 -11.33
C THR A 278 15.55 -15.04 -11.95
N GLY A 279 14.31 -15.15 -12.42
CA GLY A 279 13.74 -16.37 -13.01
C GLY A 279 13.43 -17.50 -12.02
N ARG A 280 13.72 -17.33 -10.72
CA ARG A 280 13.53 -18.36 -9.70
C ARG A 280 13.44 -17.79 -8.30
N GLY A 281 12.55 -18.33 -7.49
CA GLY A 281 12.38 -18.07 -6.05
C GLY A 281 11.82 -19.30 -5.35
N PHE A 282 10.69 -19.17 -4.65
CA PHE A 282 9.92 -20.35 -4.19
C PHE A 282 9.32 -21.14 -5.36
N LEU A 283 9.01 -20.45 -6.45
CA LEU A 283 8.55 -21.00 -7.73
C LEU A 283 9.57 -20.66 -8.84
N ASP A 284 9.52 -21.37 -9.95
CA ASP A 284 10.26 -21.03 -11.18
C ASP A 284 9.47 -20.05 -12.06
N TRP A 285 10.16 -19.16 -12.77
CA TRP A 285 9.54 -18.04 -13.49
C TRP A 285 10.14 -17.79 -14.86
N THR A 286 9.27 -17.71 -15.87
CA THR A 286 9.55 -16.97 -17.10
C THR A 286 9.03 -15.52 -17.01
N PRO A 287 9.57 -14.59 -17.81
CA PRO A 287 9.02 -13.23 -17.89
C PRO A 287 7.54 -13.22 -18.26
N GLN A 288 7.10 -14.14 -19.13
CA GLN A 288 5.70 -14.29 -19.54
C GLN A 288 4.80 -14.70 -18.36
N GLN A 289 5.19 -15.74 -17.60
CA GLN A 289 4.43 -16.18 -16.42
C GLN A 289 4.28 -15.05 -15.38
N ALA A 290 5.35 -14.26 -15.17
CA ALA A 290 5.31 -13.13 -14.27
C ALA A 290 4.34 -12.02 -14.73
N GLN A 291 4.17 -11.84 -16.05
CA GLN A 291 3.19 -10.90 -16.61
C GLN A 291 1.77 -11.46 -16.49
N GLU A 292 1.57 -12.74 -16.81
CA GLU A 292 0.27 -13.42 -16.71
C GLU A 292 -0.28 -13.40 -15.26
N VAL A 293 0.56 -13.63 -14.26
CA VAL A 293 0.14 -13.55 -12.85
C VAL A 293 -0.28 -12.14 -12.44
N ARG A 294 0.43 -11.10 -12.92
CA ARG A 294 0.05 -9.70 -12.67
C ARG A 294 -1.27 -9.34 -13.36
N ALA A 295 -1.44 -9.76 -14.62
CA ALA A 295 -2.67 -9.54 -15.36
C ALA A 295 -3.85 -10.26 -14.70
N ARG A 296 -3.68 -11.50 -14.23
CA ARG A 296 -4.69 -12.25 -13.47
C ARG A 296 -5.09 -11.53 -12.19
N ARG A 297 -4.11 -11.04 -11.41
CA ARG A 297 -4.38 -10.24 -10.21
C ARG A 297 -5.19 -8.99 -10.55
N ASP A 298 -4.76 -8.23 -11.55
CA ASP A 298 -5.40 -6.96 -11.90
C ASP A 298 -6.82 -7.17 -12.43
N ALA A 299 -7.05 -8.20 -13.25
CA ALA A 299 -8.38 -8.58 -13.72
C ALA A 299 -9.31 -8.95 -12.56
N PHE A 300 -8.83 -9.73 -11.59
CA PHE A 300 -9.60 -10.07 -10.38
C PHE A 300 -9.96 -8.81 -9.57
N LEU A 301 -8.98 -7.92 -9.34
CA LEU A 301 -9.21 -6.67 -8.61
C LEU A 301 -10.22 -5.77 -9.33
N ILE A 302 -10.16 -5.66 -10.65
CA ILE A 302 -11.12 -4.89 -11.45
C ILE A 302 -12.54 -5.46 -11.30
N GLN A 303 -12.70 -6.78 -11.40
CA GLN A 303 -14.00 -7.44 -11.19
C GLN A 303 -14.53 -7.19 -9.78
N PHE A 304 -13.69 -7.34 -8.77
CA PHE A 304 -14.03 -7.07 -7.37
C PHE A 304 -14.48 -5.61 -7.18
N LEU A 305 -13.75 -4.64 -7.73
CA LEU A 305 -14.10 -3.23 -7.63
C LEU A 305 -15.41 -2.88 -8.35
N ARG A 306 -15.68 -3.48 -9.51
CA ARG A 306 -16.95 -3.35 -10.22
C ARG A 306 -18.11 -3.89 -9.38
N TRP A 307 -17.92 -5.06 -8.77
CA TRP A 307 -18.89 -5.65 -7.85
C TRP A 307 -19.14 -4.76 -6.63
N GLU A 308 -18.09 -4.25 -5.98
CA GLU A 308 -18.20 -3.30 -4.87
C GLU A 308 -18.93 -2.01 -5.27
N LYS A 309 -18.62 -1.45 -6.45
CA LYS A 309 -19.28 -0.25 -6.99
C LYS A 309 -20.77 -0.49 -7.20
N ALA A 310 -21.15 -1.63 -7.78
CA ALA A 310 -22.54 -2.01 -7.98
C ALA A 310 -23.28 -2.19 -6.63
N ARG A 311 -22.65 -2.86 -5.67
CA ARG A 311 -23.21 -3.11 -4.33
C ARG A 311 -23.47 -1.83 -3.53
N ARG A 312 -22.70 -0.76 -3.76
CA ARG A 312 -22.91 0.55 -3.10
C ARG A 312 -23.98 1.41 -3.76
N ALA A 313 -24.36 1.08 -5.00
CA ALA A 313 -25.40 1.80 -5.73
C ALA A 313 -26.82 1.26 -5.47
N THR A 314 -26.93 0.06 -4.90
CA THR A 314 -28.17 -0.59 -4.46
C THR A 314 -28.42 -0.33 -2.98
#